data_AF-A0A2V9LHM5-F1
#
_entry.id   AF-A0A2V9LHM5-F1
#
_cell.length_a   1.000
_cell.length_b   1.000
_cell.length_c   1.000
_cell.angle_alpha   90.00
_cell.angle_beta   90.00
_cell.angle_gamma   90.00
#
_symmetry.space_group_name_H-M   'P 1'
#
loop_
_entity.id
_entity.type
_entity.pdbx_description
1 polymer ?
#
loop_
_entity_poly.entity_id
_entity_poly.type
_entity_poly.pdbx_seq_one_letter_code
_entity_poly.pdbx_strand_id
1 'polypeptide(L)' 'MHQPGLKRLALIVRAADVKGQEHVAEEGAGLRAIAEGFALLGLSDEERLARQFPVCAALYEHARRQNDSRS' A
#
# COMPACT_ATOMS: atom_id res chain seq x y z
N MET A 1 -11.09 -17.57 7.59
CA MET A 1 -10.11 -16.86 8.44
C MET A 1 -10.16 -15.38 8.10
N HIS A 2 -10.59 -14.51 9.02
CA HIS A 2 -10.52 -13.05 8.83
C HIS A 2 -9.08 -12.62 9.12
N GLN A 3 -8.34 -12.12 8.12
CA GLN A 3 -7.01 -11.55 8.37
C GLN A 3 -7.17 -10.07 8.71
N PRO A 4 -6.97 -9.67 9.99
CA PRO A 4 -7.09 -8.28 10.40
C PRO A 4 -6.11 -7.42 9.60
N GLY A 5 -6.53 -6.22 9.20
CA GLY A 5 -5.70 -5.30 8.41
C GLY A 5 -5.81 -5.44 6.89
N LEU A 6 -6.16 -6.62 6.34
CA LEU A 6 -6.28 -6.79 4.87
C LEU A 6 -7.28 -5.82 4.25
N LYS A 7 -8.44 -5.61 4.89
CA LYS A 7 -9.46 -4.67 4.39
C LYS A 7 -8.91 -3.25 4.34
N ARG A 8 -8.17 -2.81 5.36
CA ARG A 8 -7.58 -1.48 5.40
C ARG A 8 -6.46 -1.34 4.35
N LEU A 9 -5.60 -2.36 4.21
CA LEU A 9 -4.59 -2.39 3.15
C LEU A 9 -5.19 -2.29 1.75
N ALA A 10 -6.29 -3.00 1.49
CA ALA A 10 -6.99 -2.92 0.20
C ALA A 10 -7.52 -1.50 -0.10
N LEU A 11 -7.95 -0.75 0.91
CA LEU A 11 -8.36 0.65 0.77
C LEU A 11 -7.16 1.56 0.47
N ILE A 12 -6.01 1.33 1.10
CA ILE A 12 -4.77 2.06 0.82
C ILE A 12 -4.32 1.84 -0.63
N VAL A 13 -4.31 0.58 -1.10
CA VAL A 13 -3.96 0.25 -2.49
C VAL A 13 -4.96 0.87 -3.47
N ARG A 14 -6.26 0.80 -3.17
CA ARG A 14 -7.31 1.45 -3.99
C ARG A 14 -7.10 2.95 -4.10
N ALA A 15 -6.78 3.63 -3.00
CA ALA A 15 -6.53 5.07 -2.99
C ALA A 15 -5.26 5.45 -3.78
N ALA A 16 -4.29 4.55 -3.88
CA ALA A 16 -3.08 4.75 -4.69
C ALA A 16 -3.31 4.51 -6.20
N ASP A 17 -4.11 3.50 -6.56
CA ASP A 17 -4.25 3.02 -7.94
C ASP A 17 -5.43 3.66 -8.71
N VAL A 18 -6.52 4.02 -8.01
CA VAL A 18 -7.75 4.53 -8.64
C VAL A 18 -7.81 6.05 -8.56
N LYS A 19 -7.64 6.72 -9.71
CA LYS A 19 -7.81 8.18 -9.83
C LYS A 19 -9.19 8.63 -9.32
N GLY A 20 -9.21 9.66 -8.49
CA GLY A 20 -10.43 10.21 -7.88
C GLY A 20 -10.86 9.48 -6.59
N GLN A 21 -10.16 8.43 -6.18
CA GLN A 21 -10.42 7.71 -4.91
C GLN A 21 -9.33 7.90 -3.87
N GLU A 22 -8.47 8.93 -4.02
CA GLU A 22 -7.40 9.25 -3.08
C GLU A 22 -7.91 9.46 -1.64
N HIS A 23 -9.16 9.93 -1.50
CA HIS A 23 -9.82 10.18 -0.22
C HIS A 23 -10.18 8.91 0.58
N VAL A 24 -10.13 7.72 -0.03
CA VAL A 24 -10.53 6.47 0.61
C VAL A 24 -9.53 6.02 1.69
N ALA A 25 -8.27 6.44 1.56
CA ALA A 25 -7.22 6.23 2.57
C ALA A 25 -6.09 7.26 2.38
N GLU A 26 -5.77 8.01 3.45
CA GLU A 26 -4.76 9.08 3.44
C GLU A 26 -3.38 8.59 3.01
N GLU A 27 -3.04 7.34 3.32
CA GLU A 27 -1.76 6.71 2.99
C GLU A 27 -1.60 6.47 1.46
N GLY A 28 -2.71 6.45 0.71
CA GLY A 28 -2.73 6.11 -0.72
C GLY A 28 -1.90 7.05 -1.59
N ALA A 29 -1.95 8.36 -1.33
CA ALA A 29 -1.17 9.35 -2.09
C ALA A 29 0.34 9.12 -1.94
N GLY A 30 0.79 8.77 -0.72
CA GLY A 30 2.20 8.44 -0.46
C GLY A 30 2.61 7.13 -1.12
N LEU A 31 1.77 6.10 -1.07
CA LEU A 31 2.02 4.83 -1.74
C LEU A 31 2.12 5.02 -3.27
N ARG A 32 1.25 5.86 -3.87
CA ARG A 32 1.33 6.20 -5.30
C ARG A 32 2.66 6.87 -5.64
N ALA A 33 3.07 7.89 -4.87
CA ALA A 33 4.33 8.60 -5.11
C ALA A 33 5.55 7.65 -5.05
N ILE A 34 5.55 6.69 -4.11
CA ILE A 34 6.59 5.67 -4.01
C ILE A 34 6.57 4.75 -5.25
N ALA A 35 5.40 4.27 -5.66
CA ALA A 35 5.27 3.37 -6.81
C ALA A 35 5.69 4.05 -8.13
N GLU A 36 5.29 5.30 -8.34
CA GLU A 36 5.70 6.13 -9.47
C GLU A 36 7.22 6.35 -9.45
N GLY A 37 7.80 6.64 -8.28
CA GLY A 37 9.25 6.73 -8.12
C GLY A 37 9.97 5.45 -8.51
N PHE A 38 9.48 4.29 -8.08
CA PHE A 38 10.03 2.98 -8.47
C PHE A 38 9.98 2.72 -9.98
N ALA A 39 8.92 3.19 -10.66
CA ALA A 39 8.81 3.08 -12.12
C ALA A 39 9.90 3.89 -12.85
N LEU A 40 10.42 4.96 -12.23
CA LEU A 40 11.45 5.83 -12.80
C LEU A 40 12.89 5.37 -12.53
N LEU A 41 13.11 4.37 -11.68
CA LEU A 41 14.45 3.91 -11.29
C LEU A 41 15.18 3.09 -12.37
N GLY A 42 14.55 2.80 -13.51
CA GLY A 42 15.15 2.00 -14.59
C GLY A 42 15.43 0.54 -14.20
N LEU A 43 14.72 0.03 -13.19
CA LEU A 43 14.84 -1.34 -12.71
C LEU A 43 14.08 -2.30 -13.62
N SER A 44 14.53 -3.55 -13.66
CA SER A 44 13.71 -4.65 -14.17
C SER A 44 12.44 -4.81 -13.34
N ASP A 45 11.41 -5.41 -13.93
CA ASP A 45 10.15 -5.69 -13.25
C ASP A 45 10.35 -6.53 -11.97
N GLU A 46 11.28 -7.49 -12.03
CA GLU A 46 11.57 -8.41 -10.94
C GLU A 46 12.27 -7.70 -9.76
N GLU A 47 13.26 -6.85 -10.05
CA GLU A 47 13.91 -6.02 -9.02
C GLU A 47 12.96 -5.00 -8.40
N ARG A 48 12.09 -4.40 -9.22
CA ARG A 48 11.09 -3.45 -8.77
C ARG A 48 10.10 -4.14 -7.81
N LEU A 49 9.57 -5.30 -8.19
CA LEU A 49 8.68 -6.09 -7.33
C LEU A 49 9.36 -6.50 -6.02
N ALA A 50 10.59 -7.03 -6.10
CA ALA A 50 11.35 -7.44 -4.92
C ALA A 50 11.54 -6.30 -3.91
N ARG A 51 11.73 -5.07 -4.39
CA ARG A 51 11.89 -3.87 -3.53
C ARG A 51 10.57 -3.29 -3.03
N GLN A 52 9.46 -3.46 -3.76
CA GLN A 52 8.14 -2.98 -3.35
C GLN A 52 7.42 -3.94 -2.40
N PHE A 53 7.71 -5.25 -2.42
CA PHE A 53 7.10 -6.21 -1.49
C PHE A 53 7.29 -5.85 0.00
N PRO A 54 8.48 -5.44 0.47
CA PRO A 54 8.66 -4.95 1.83
C PRO A 54 7.76 -3.76 2.19
N VAL A 55 7.50 -2.86 1.24
CA VAL A 55 6.59 -1.70 1.45
C VAL A 55 5.17 -2.19 1.68
N CYS A 56 4.67 -3.11 0.84
CA CYS A 56 3.36 -3.71 1.02
C CYS A 56 3.26 -4.48 2.35
N ALA A 57 4.30 -5.22 2.74
CA ALA A 57 4.34 -5.95 4.01
C ALA A 57 4.33 -4.99 5.22
N ALA A 58 5.08 -3.89 5.17
CA ALA A 58 5.07 -2.87 6.22
C ALA A 58 3.70 -2.18 6.33
N LEU A 59 3.06 -1.87 5.20
CA LEU A 59 1.71 -1.31 5.17
C LEU A 59 0.67 -2.30 5.70
N TYR A 60 0.83 -3.60 5.45
CA TYR A 60 -0.02 -4.62 6.05
C TYR A 60 0.06 -4.61 7.58
N GLU A 61 1.27 -4.64 8.16
CA GLU A 61 1.44 -4.63 9.61
C GLU A 61 0.92 -3.32 10.23
N HIS A 62 1.11 -2.20 9.55
CA HIS A 62 0.53 -0.92 9.96
C HIS A 62 -1.01 -0.97 9.95
N ALA A 63 -1.61 -1.47 8.86
CA ALA A 63 -3.05 -1.63 8.73
C ALA A 63 -3.63 -2.60 9.76
N ARG A 64 -2.91 -3.69 10.08
CA ARG A 64 -3.27 -4.65 11.13
C ARG A 64 -3.29 -3.98 12.49
N ARG A 65 -2.24 -3.24 12.85
CA ARG A 65 -2.16 -2.49 14.12
C ARG A 65 -3.29 -1.46 14.28
N GLN A 66 -3.65 -0.73 13.22
CA GLN A 66 -4.78 0.21 13.26
C GLN A 66 -6.11 -0.51 13.54
N ASN A 67 -6.31 -1.70 12.96
CA ASN A 67 -7.50 -2.51 13.17
C ASN A 67 -7.58 -3.04 14.61
N ASP A 68 -6.46 -3.51 15.16
CA ASP A 68 -6.36 -4.00 16.54
C ASP A 68 -6.63 -2.86 17.55
N SER A 69 -6.27 -1.61 17.22
CA SER A 69 -6.52 -0.43 18.06
C SER A 69 -7.96 0.08 18.02
N ARG A 70 -8.77 -0.41 17.07
CA ARG A 70 -10.19 -0.03 16.88
C ARG A 70 -11.17 -1.08 17.40
N SER A 71 -10.67 -2.24 17.84
CA SER A 71 -11.44 -3.35 18.40
C SER A 71 -11.44 -3.28 19.92
#